data_AF-A0A2W6C557-F1
#
_entry.id   AF-A0A2W6C557-F1
#
_cell.length_a   1.000
_cell.length_b   1.000
_cell.length_c   1.000
_cell.angle_alpha   90.00
_cell.angle_beta   90.00
_cell.angle_gamma   90.00
#
_symmetry.space_group_name_H-M   'P 1'
#
loop_
_entity.id
_entity.type
_entity.pdbx_description
1 polymer ?
#
loop_
_entity_poly.entity_id
_entity_poly.type
_entity_poly.pdbx_seq_one_letter_code
_entity_poly.pdbx_strand_id
1 'polypeptide(L)'
;FQGEEWAATTPFCYFTSHPDLDLGQAVGEGRRREFEAFGWDPDLIPDPQDLSTFSSSKLDWSQLASPAHSRHLRWVTELIQLRKAVAALTDARPGGVRVSVDEDAGWLVMARGEPAVGEVVVVANIGASRARLDLAQLAVLGPGVGRVVLAASEDSVVLAGDQLELPSDSLAVVGQGRFVPKAELAALAADGPHIDAGAFRADLDRLIDQRL
;
A
#
# COMPACT_ATOMS: atom_id res chain seq x y z
N PHE A 1 5.51 -4.40 3.87
CA PHE A 1 6.49 -4.17 4.95
C PHE A 1 5.75 -3.74 6.20
N GLN A 2 6.27 -4.05 7.39
CA GLN A 2 5.59 -3.76 8.65
C GLN A 2 5.46 -2.25 8.89
N GLY A 3 4.26 -1.78 9.23
CA GLY A 3 3.97 -0.37 9.45
C GLY A 3 3.62 0.43 8.18
N GLU A 4 3.73 -0.16 6.99
CA GLU A 4 3.23 0.48 5.76
C GLU A 4 1.73 0.75 5.84
N GLU A 5 0.97 -0.15 6.47
CA GLU A 5 -0.48 -0.05 6.55
C GLU A 5 -0.97 1.20 7.29
N TRP A 6 -0.13 1.88 8.08
CA TRP A 6 -0.45 3.19 8.66
C TRP A 6 0.55 4.29 8.26
N ALA A 7 1.37 4.05 7.24
CA ALA A 7 2.45 4.95 6.81
C ALA A 7 3.39 5.33 7.96
N ALA A 8 3.94 4.33 8.66
CA ALA A 8 4.92 4.53 9.72
C ALA A 8 6.07 5.44 9.24
N THR A 9 6.48 6.39 10.08
CA THR A 9 7.61 7.29 9.78
C THR A 9 8.94 6.80 10.36
N THR A 10 8.89 5.69 11.12
CA THR A 10 10.10 5.05 11.64
C THR A 10 10.90 4.44 10.48
N PRO A 11 12.20 4.72 10.37
CA PRO A 11 13.02 4.11 9.33
C PRO A 11 13.11 2.59 9.57
N PHE A 12 13.45 1.83 8.53
CA PHE A 12 13.90 0.45 8.72
C PHE A 12 15.34 0.33 8.24
N CYS A 13 16.27 0.52 9.17
CA CYS A 13 17.69 0.47 8.88
C CYS A 13 18.20 -0.97 8.86
N TYR A 14 19.32 -1.18 8.16
CA TYR A 14 20.11 -2.40 8.34
C TYR A 14 20.88 -2.30 9.67
N PHE A 15 20.73 -3.29 10.54
CA PHE A 15 21.42 -3.37 11.83
C PHE A 15 21.91 -4.80 12.11
N THR A 16 22.94 -4.91 12.93
CA THR A 16 23.63 -6.15 13.30
C THR A 16 24.03 -6.09 14.79
N SER A 17 24.51 -7.21 15.33
CA SER A 17 25.04 -7.30 16.69
C SER A 17 26.17 -8.34 16.71
N HIS A 18 27.20 -8.12 15.90
CA HIS A 18 28.35 -9.04 15.87
C HIS A 18 29.20 -8.83 17.13
N PRO A 19 29.50 -9.89 17.91
CA PRO A 19 30.37 -9.79 19.07
C PRO A 19 31.84 -9.61 18.69
N ASP A 20 32.22 -10.04 17.49
CA ASP A 20 33.53 -9.81 16.90
C ASP A 20 33.61 -8.37 16.36
N LEU A 21 34.50 -7.58 16.95
CA LEU A 21 34.68 -6.17 16.61
C LEU A 21 35.22 -5.96 15.20
N ASP A 22 36.12 -6.83 14.72
CA ASP A 22 36.71 -6.70 13.39
C ASP A 22 35.67 -7.01 12.32
N LEU A 23 34.82 -8.02 12.56
CA LEU A 23 33.68 -8.32 11.70
C LEU A 23 32.67 -7.17 11.70
N GLY A 24 32.37 -6.61 12.87
CA GLY A 24 31.48 -5.46 13.00
C GLY A 24 31.94 -4.25 12.19
N GLN A 25 33.21 -3.89 12.33
CA GLN A 25 33.84 -2.80 11.58
C GLN A 25 33.82 -3.07 10.07
N ALA A 26 34.16 -4.29 9.65
CA ALA A 26 34.13 -4.67 8.23
C ALA A 26 32.73 -4.55 7.62
N VAL A 27 31.67 -4.93 8.36
CA VAL A 27 30.27 -4.77 7.93
C VAL A 27 29.90 -3.29 7.80
N GLY A 28 30.23 -2.47 8.80
CA GLY A 28 29.93 -1.03 8.78
C GLY A 28 30.64 -0.31 7.64
N GLU A 29 31.93 -0.56 7.43
CA GLU A 29 32.70 0.00 6.33
C GLU A 29 32.23 -0.49 4.96
N GLY A 30 31.90 -1.79 4.85
CA GLY A 30 31.37 -2.36 3.63
C GLY A 30 30.06 -1.68 3.21
N ARG A 31 29.17 -1.45 4.19
CA ARG A 31 27.89 -0.77 3.95
C ARG A 31 28.08 0.69 3.54
N ARG A 32 29.00 1.40 4.21
CA ARG A 32 29.33 2.79 3.85
C ARG A 32 29.83 2.90 2.40
N ARG A 33 30.75 2.02 2.00
CA ARG A 33 31.29 1.96 0.63
C ARG A 33 30.22 1.62 -0.42
N GLU A 34 29.32 0.70 -0.10
CA GLU A 34 28.23 0.30 -1.00
C GLU A 34 27.31 1.49 -1.33
N PHE A 35 26.89 2.25 -0.32
CA PHE A 35 26.01 3.39 -0.51
C PHE A 35 26.70 4.63 -1.08
N GLU A 36 27.98 4.86 -0.75
CA GLU A 36 28.79 5.88 -1.41
C GLU A 36 28.81 5.64 -2.94
N ALA A 37 28.90 4.38 -3.38
CA ALA A 37 28.84 4.04 -4.81
C ALA A 37 27.48 4.37 -5.46
N PHE A 38 26.41 4.52 -4.66
CA PHE A 38 25.10 4.99 -5.12
C PHE A 38 24.89 6.50 -4.95
N GLY A 39 25.93 7.26 -4.60
CA GLY A 39 25.90 8.72 -4.47
C GLY A 39 25.29 9.23 -3.16
N TRP A 40 25.19 8.37 -2.14
CA TRP A 40 24.70 8.76 -0.82
C TRP A 40 25.82 9.42 -0.01
N ASP A 41 25.45 10.37 0.83
CA ASP A 41 26.37 10.98 1.80
C ASP A 41 26.78 9.92 2.84
N PRO A 42 28.06 9.54 2.92
CA PRO A 42 28.54 8.52 3.85
C PRO A 42 28.26 8.84 5.32
N ASP A 43 28.17 10.12 5.68
CA ASP A 43 27.95 10.58 7.05
C ASP A 43 26.48 10.42 7.49
N LEU A 44 25.55 10.24 6.54
CA LEU A 44 24.14 10.00 6.81
C LEU A 44 23.80 8.51 6.95
N ILE A 45 24.76 7.60 6.73
CA ILE A 45 24.56 6.16 6.79
C ILE A 45 24.68 5.70 8.26
N PRO A 46 23.59 5.20 8.88
CA PRO A 46 23.65 4.72 10.25
C PRO A 46 24.61 3.53 10.39
N ASP A 47 25.40 3.51 11.46
CA ASP A 47 26.26 2.37 11.77
C ASP A 47 25.39 1.15 12.12
N PRO A 48 25.49 0.03 11.38
CA PRO A 48 24.68 -1.15 11.66
C PRO A 48 24.97 -1.80 13.02
N GLN A 49 26.13 -1.57 13.64
CA GLN A 49 26.47 -2.11 14.97
C GLN A 49 26.02 -1.20 16.13
N ASP A 50 25.60 0.04 15.85
CA ASP A 50 25.07 0.93 16.87
C ASP A 50 23.66 0.50 17.30
N LEU A 51 23.46 0.38 18.61
CA LEU A 51 22.16 0.10 19.22
C LEU A 51 21.10 1.13 18.82
N SER A 52 21.52 2.38 18.55
CA SER A 52 20.63 3.44 18.10
C SER A 52 19.95 3.10 16.76
N THR A 53 20.67 2.46 15.84
CA THR A 53 20.17 2.03 14.51
C THR A 53 19.07 0.96 14.61
N PHE A 54 19.23 0.00 15.52
CA PHE A 54 18.18 -0.96 15.84
C PHE A 54 16.99 -0.26 16.51
N SER A 55 17.27 0.59 17.49
CA SER A 55 16.24 1.22 18.32
C SER A 55 15.36 2.18 17.52
N SER A 56 15.94 2.94 16.58
CA SER A 56 15.21 3.81 15.65
C SER A 56 14.37 3.03 14.64
N SER A 57 14.68 1.74 14.41
CA SER A 57 13.95 0.87 13.49
C SER A 57 12.74 0.17 14.11
N LYS A 58 12.50 0.38 15.41
CA LYS A 58 11.30 -0.12 16.09
C LYS A 58 10.10 0.75 15.75
N LEU A 59 8.99 0.10 15.40
CA LEU A 59 7.73 0.78 15.13
C LEU A 59 7.24 1.56 16.36
N ASP A 60 6.99 2.84 16.16
CA ASP A 60 6.30 3.68 17.13
C ASP A 60 4.79 3.56 16.95
N TRP A 61 4.17 2.69 17.74
CA TRP A 61 2.74 2.43 17.71
C TRP A 61 1.89 3.62 18.16
N SER A 62 2.48 4.59 18.88
CA SER A 62 1.76 5.80 19.29
C SER A 62 1.35 6.67 18.10
N GLN A 63 2.04 6.53 16.96
CA GLN A 63 1.72 7.20 15.70
C GLN A 63 0.28 6.93 15.23
N LEU A 64 -0.29 5.76 15.56
CA LEU A 64 -1.67 5.42 15.20
C LEU A 64 -2.72 6.36 15.82
N ALA A 65 -2.40 7.05 16.92
CA ALA A 65 -3.29 8.06 17.50
C ALA A 65 -3.42 9.31 16.61
N SER A 66 -2.49 9.52 15.67
CA SER A 66 -2.54 10.63 14.72
C SER A 66 -3.67 10.45 13.68
N PRO A 67 -4.40 11.53 13.33
CA PRO A 67 -5.40 11.48 12.26
C PRO A 67 -4.85 11.00 10.90
N ALA A 68 -3.60 11.32 10.56
CA ALA A 68 -3.00 10.94 9.28
C ALA A 68 -2.76 9.41 9.19
N HIS A 69 -2.07 8.84 10.19
CA HIS A 69 -1.78 7.41 10.25
C HIS A 69 -3.05 6.57 10.38
N SER A 70 -4.01 7.01 11.22
CA SER A 70 -5.30 6.31 11.33
C SER A 70 -6.13 6.36 10.05
N ARG A 71 -6.06 7.46 9.27
CA ARG A 71 -6.71 7.55 7.95
C ARG A 71 -6.07 6.59 6.96
N HIS A 72 -4.74 6.52 6.92
CA HIS A 72 -4.04 5.59 6.05
C HIS A 72 -4.38 4.13 6.40
N LEU A 73 -4.45 3.78 7.69
CA LEU A 73 -4.87 2.45 8.14
C LEU A 73 -6.29 2.09 7.71
N ARG A 74 -7.23 3.04 7.80
CA ARG A 74 -8.59 2.81 7.29
C ARG A 74 -8.57 2.57 5.78
N TRP A 75 -7.83 3.39 5.03
CA TRP A 75 -7.70 3.24 3.58
C TRP A 75 -7.16 1.86 3.18
N VAL A 76 -6.04 1.42 3.77
CA VAL A 76 -5.47 0.10 3.48
C VAL A 76 -6.42 -1.03 3.90
N THR A 77 -7.12 -0.89 5.03
CA THR A 77 -8.12 -1.86 5.47
C THR A 77 -9.28 -2.00 4.48
N GLU A 78 -9.79 -0.87 3.97
CA GLU A 78 -10.85 -0.83 2.96
C GLU A 78 -10.39 -1.49 1.65
N LEU A 79 -9.15 -1.24 1.20
CA LEU A 79 -8.59 -1.91 0.02
C LEU A 79 -8.45 -3.43 0.20
N ILE A 80 -8.02 -3.90 1.38
CA ILE A 80 -7.94 -5.33 1.68
C ILE A 80 -9.34 -5.96 1.68
N GLN A 81 -10.33 -5.27 2.25
CA GLN A 81 -11.72 -5.73 2.25
C GLN A 81 -12.28 -5.79 0.82
N LEU A 82 -12.04 -4.75 0.02
CA LEU A 82 -12.41 -4.71 -1.39
C LEU A 82 -11.76 -5.86 -2.16
N ARG A 83 -10.46 -6.09 -1.97
CA ARG A 83 -9.75 -7.22 -2.58
C ARG A 83 -10.40 -8.54 -2.24
N LYS A 84 -10.81 -8.77 -1.00
CA LYS A 84 -11.48 -10.02 -0.57
C LYS A 84 -12.89 -10.17 -1.15
N ALA A 85 -13.62 -9.05 -1.28
CA ALA A 85 -15.01 -9.06 -1.74
C ALA A 85 -15.16 -9.19 -3.26
N VAL A 86 -14.16 -8.76 -4.04
CA VAL A 86 -14.25 -8.75 -5.50
C VAL A 86 -13.44 -9.89 -6.11
N ALA A 87 -14.14 -10.85 -6.72
CA ALA A 87 -13.54 -12.05 -7.30
C ALA A 87 -12.43 -11.74 -8.33
N ALA A 88 -12.61 -10.70 -9.16
CA ALA A 88 -11.59 -10.27 -10.12
C ALA A 88 -10.27 -9.86 -9.44
N LEU A 89 -10.31 -9.41 -8.17
CA LEU A 89 -9.12 -9.02 -7.41
C LEU A 89 -8.43 -10.20 -6.70
N THR A 90 -9.10 -11.34 -6.54
CA THR A 90 -8.51 -12.57 -5.96
C THR A 90 -8.16 -13.64 -6.98
N ASP A 91 -8.59 -13.49 -8.24
CA ASP A 91 -8.33 -14.44 -9.31
C ASP A 91 -6.81 -14.64 -9.55
N ALA A 92 -6.30 -15.83 -9.26
CA ALA A 92 -4.88 -16.16 -9.36
C ALA A 92 -4.42 -16.47 -10.80
N ARG A 93 -5.33 -16.49 -11.79
CA ARG A 93 -4.96 -16.78 -13.18
C ARG A 93 -4.07 -15.65 -13.72
N PRO A 94 -2.94 -15.96 -14.38
CA PRO A 94 -2.00 -14.96 -14.90
C PRO A 94 -2.50 -14.15 -16.12
N GLY A 95 -3.80 -14.21 -16.42
CA GLY A 95 -4.45 -13.50 -17.53
C GLY A 95 -5.52 -12.52 -17.04
N GLY A 96 -6.18 -11.84 -17.98
CA GLY A 96 -7.29 -10.94 -17.65
C GLY A 96 -6.86 -9.60 -17.03
N VAL A 97 -5.58 -9.22 -17.17
CA VAL A 97 -5.10 -7.87 -16.87
C VAL A 97 -4.82 -7.16 -18.19
N ARG A 98 -5.38 -5.97 -18.36
CA ARG A 98 -5.13 -5.06 -19.49
C ARG A 98 -4.71 -3.71 -18.93
N VAL A 99 -3.73 -3.08 -19.55
CA VAL A 99 -3.18 -1.80 -19.08
C VAL A 99 -3.12 -0.81 -20.23
N SER A 100 -3.54 0.42 -19.96
CA SER A 100 -3.35 1.59 -20.82
C SER A 100 -2.62 2.65 -20.01
N VAL A 101 -1.67 3.33 -20.64
CA VAL A 101 -0.90 4.40 -20.03
C VAL A 101 -0.86 5.57 -20.99
N ASP A 102 -0.72 6.76 -20.42
CA ASP A 102 -0.30 7.95 -21.12
C ASP A 102 0.84 8.56 -20.30
N GLU A 103 2.06 8.39 -20.79
CA GLU A 103 3.27 8.82 -20.09
C GLU A 103 3.38 10.34 -20.05
N ASP A 104 2.92 11.03 -21.09
CA ASP A 104 2.97 12.49 -21.20
C ASP A 104 1.93 13.13 -20.25
N ALA A 105 0.73 12.56 -20.18
CA ALA A 105 -0.31 13.03 -19.27
C ALA A 105 -0.13 12.51 -17.83
N GLY A 106 0.69 11.47 -17.63
CA GLY A 106 1.03 10.92 -16.31
C GLY A 106 -0.08 10.07 -15.69
N TRP A 107 -0.83 9.29 -16.47
CA TRP A 107 -1.85 8.39 -15.92
C TRP A 107 -1.68 6.95 -16.38
N LEU A 108 -2.19 6.04 -15.56
CA LEU A 108 -2.25 4.60 -15.80
C LEU A 108 -3.65 4.07 -15.49
N VAL A 109 -4.18 3.25 -16.40
CA VAL A 109 -5.43 2.52 -16.23
C VAL A 109 -5.16 1.03 -16.34
N MET A 110 -5.48 0.28 -15.30
CA MET A 110 -5.40 -1.18 -15.27
C MET A 110 -6.80 -1.77 -15.12
N ALA A 111 -7.26 -2.53 -16.11
CA ALA A 111 -8.45 -3.35 -16.00
C ALA A 111 -8.06 -4.77 -15.59
N ARG A 112 -8.79 -5.35 -14.63
CA ARG A 112 -8.61 -6.74 -14.20
C ARG A 112 -9.93 -7.48 -14.16
N GLY A 113 -9.96 -8.68 -14.73
CA GLY A 113 -11.16 -9.51 -14.90
C GLY A 113 -11.63 -9.55 -16.36
N GLU A 114 -12.63 -10.39 -16.60
CA GLU A 114 -13.23 -10.54 -17.93
C GLU A 114 -14.45 -9.61 -18.06
N PRO A 115 -14.55 -8.79 -19.13
CA PRO A 115 -15.66 -7.86 -19.33
C PRO A 115 -17.05 -8.49 -19.19
N ALA A 116 -17.21 -9.73 -19.65
CA ALA A 116 -18.47 -10.44 -19.68
C ALA A 116 -18.92 -10.95 -18.29
N VAL A 117 -18.00 -11.07 -17.34
CA VAL A 117 -18.26 -11.60 -15.98
C VAL A 117 -18.27 -10.46 -14.96
N GLY A 118 -17.38 -9.48 -15.15
CA GLY A 118 -17.17 -8.37 -14.25
C GLY A 118 -15.70 -8.04 -14.17
N GLU A 119 -15.35 -6.80 -14.51
CA GLU A 119 -13.99 -6.28 -14.37
C GLU A 119 -13.94 -5.16 -13.33
N VAL A 120 -12.77 -5.04 -12.71
CA VAL A 120 -12.39 -3.92 -11.86
C VAL A 120 -11.35 -3.11 -12.60
N VAL A 121 -11.52 -1.80 -12.58
CA VAL A 121 -10.60 -0.84 -13.16
C VAL A 121 -9.89 -0.10 -12.03
N VAL A 122 -8.57 -0.02 -12.11
CA VAL A 122 -7.75 0.83 -11.27
C VAL A 122 -7.22 1.94 -12.14
N VAL A 123 -7.49 3.18 -11.76
CA VAL A 123 -6.98 4.38 -12.43
C VAL A 123 -6.06 5.10 -11.46
N ALA A 124 -4.81 5.31 -11.86
CA ALA A 124 -3.82 6.07 -11.11
C ALA A 124 -3.41 7.30 -11.92
N ASN A 125 -3.50 8.48 -11.29
CA ASN A 125 -2.93 9.70 -11.79
C ASN A 125 -1.64 9.97 -11.02
N ILE A 126 -0.50 9.71 -11.67
CA ILE A 126 0.84 9.97 -11.15
C ILE A 126 1.45 11.25 -11.76
N GLY A 127 0.66 11.98 -12.56
CA GLY A 127 1.04 13.23 -13.19
C GLY A 127 0.93 14.42 -12.23
N ALA A 128 1.58 15.52 -12.59
CA ALA A 128 1.62 16.74 -11.78
C ALA A 128 0.32 17.57 -11.82
N SER A 129 -0.70 17.12 -12.54
CA SER A 129 -1.95 17.86 -12.78
C SER A 129 -3.17 16.97 -12.68
N ARG A 130 -4.34 17.58 -12.52
CA ARG A 130 -5.63 16.86 -12.53
C ARG A 130 -5.84 16.17 -13.87
N ALA A 131 -6.10 14.87 -13.83
CA ALA A 131 -6.44 14.08 -15.00
C ALA A 131 -7.96 14.02 -15.19
N ARG A 132 -8.39 14.02 -16.46
CA ARG A 132 -9.78 13.79 -16.86
C ARG A 132 -9.79 12.71 -17.92
N LEU A 133 -10.42 11.58 -17.61
CA LEU A 133 -10.44 10.41 -18.48
C LEU A 133 -11.88 10.10 -18.88
N ASP A 134 -12.08 9.86 -20.17
CA ASP A 134 -13.29 9.24 -20.68
C ASP A 134 -13.09 7.72 -20.71
N LEU A 135 -13.63 7.02 -19.72
CA LEU A 135 -13.49 5.57 -19.59
C LEU A 135 -14.11 4.83 -20.77
N ALA A 136 -15.11 5.39 -21.45
CA ALA A 136 -15.72 4.75 -22.61
C ALA A 136 -14.81 4.74 -23.86
N GLN A 137 -13.81 5.63 -23.90
CA GLN A 137 -12.84 5.71 -25.01
C GLN A 137 -11.61 4.83 -24.79
N LEU A 138 -11.44 4.28 -23.58
CA LEU A 138 -10.29 3.43 -23.27
C LEU A 138 -10.51 2.02 -23.81
N ALA A 139 -9.81 1.70 -24.91
CA ALA A 139 -9.89 0.39 -25.57
C ALA A 139 -9.55 -0.81 -24.67
N VAL A 140 -8.87 -0.57 -23.54
CA VAL A 140 -8.57 -1.59 -22.54
C VAL A 140 -9.77 -1.97 -21.68
N LEU A 141 -10.87 -1.23 -21.75
CA LEU A 141 -12.09 -1.47 -20.98
C LEU A 141 -13.15 -2.17 -21.84
N GLY A 142 -13.93 -3.04 -21.20
CA GLY A 142 -15.14 -3.60 -21.81
C GLY A 142 -16.27 -2.57 -21.98
N PRO A 143 -17.30 -2.88 -22.79
CA PRO A 143 -18.48 -2.03 -22.89
C PRO A 143 -19.23 -1.94 -21.55
N GLY A 144 -19.64 -0.73 -21.17
CA GLY A 144 -20.45 -0.48 -19.98
C GLY A 144 -19.71 -0.53 -18.65
N VAL A 145 -18.37 -0.62 -18.67
CA VAL A 145 -17.50 -0.74 -17.49
C VAL A 145 -17.65 0.42 -16.52
N GLY A 146 -17.78 0.07 -15.24
CA GLY A 146 -17.34 0.93 -14.16
C GLY A 146 -18.13 2.22 -13.95
N ARG A 147 -19.35 2.14 -13.38
CA ARG A 147 -20.17 3.33 -13.08
C ARG A 147 -20.11 3.78 -11.63
N VAL A 148 -19.35 3.08 -10.80
CA VAL A 148 -19.28 3.32 -9.36
C VAL A 148 -17.83 3.29 -8.92
N VAL A 149 -17.43 4.31 -8.16
CA VAL A 149 -16.16 4.33 -7.44
C VAL A 149 -16.29 3.40 -6.23
N LEU A 150 -15.52 2.31 -6.25
CA LEU A 150 -15.46 1.32 -5.18
C LEU A 150 -14.51 1.75 -4.05
N ALA A 151 -13.45 2.48 -4.41
CA ALA A 151 -12.50 3.08 -3.48
C ALA A 151 -11.78 4.26 -4.17
N ALA A 152 -11.42 5.30 -3.43
CA ALA A 152 -10.62 6.43 -3.92
C ALA A 152 -9.66 6.91 -2.84
N SER A 153 -8.42 7.24 -3.22
CA SER A 153 -7.42 7.74 -2.28
C SER A 153 -7.73 9.17 -1.80
N GLU A 154 -8.50 9.92 -2.58
CA GLU A 154 -8.85 11.31 -2.35
C GLU A 154 -10.37 11.53 -2.48
N ASP A 155 -10.95 12.33 -1.59
CA ASP A 155 -12.38 12.66 -1.60
C ASP A 155 -12.80 13.48 -2.84
N SER A 156 -11.83 14.08 -3.53
CA SER A 156 -12.06 14.90 -4.73
C SER A 156 -12.06 14.11 -6.05
N VAL A 157 -11.97 12.78 -5.99
CA VAL A 157 -12.21 11.90 -7.14
C VAL A 157 -13.70 11.92 -7.50
N VAL A 158 -14.01 12.19 -8.76
CA VAL A 158 -15.40 12.28 -9.23
C VAL A 158 -15.57 11.40 -10.46
N LEU A 159 -16.61 10.57 -10.45
CA LEU A 159 -17.06 9.80 -11.61
C LEU A 159 -18.47 10.26 -11.98
N ALA A 160 -18.61 10.87 -13.16
CA ALA A 160 -19.88 11.35 -13.70
C ALA A 160 -20.15 10.69 -15.06
N GLY A 161 -21.00 9.66 -15.06
CA GLY A 161 -21.15 8.79 -16.23
C GLY A 161 -19.87 8.01 -16.46
N ASP A 162 -19.23 8.22 -17.63
CA ASP A 162 -17.96 7.60 -17.99
C ASP A 162 -16.76 8.57 -17.81
N GLN A 163 -17.01 9.79 -17.33
CA GLN A 163 -15.97 10.80 -17.09
C GLN A 163 -15.43 10.68 -15.67
N LEU A 164 -14.16 10.31 -15.55
CA LEU A 164 -13.44 10.20 -14.29
C LEU A 164 -12.46 11.37 -14.14
N GLU A 165 -12.60 12.14 -13.07
CA GLU A 165 -11.66 13.18 -12.68
C GLU A 165 -10.86 12.74 -11.45
N LEU A 166 -9.52 12.82 -11.54
CA LEU A 166 -8.62 12.51 -10.43
C LEU A 166 -7.64 13.67 -10.21
N PRO A 167 -7.41 14.13 -8.96
CA PRO A 167 -6.30 15.04 -8.65
C PRO A 167 -4.95 14.37 -8.95
N SER A 168 -3.87 15.17 -8.97
CA SER A 168 -2.50 14.65 -9.06
C SER A 168 -2.21 13.72 -7.89
N ASP A 169 -1.37 12.71 -8.13
CA ASP A 169 -0.89 11.75 -7.12
C ASP A 169 -2.04 11.02 -6.38
N SER A 170 -3.01 10.53 -7.16
CA SER A 170 -4.20 9.88 -6.62
C SER A 170 -4.63 8.65 -7.42
N LEU A 171 -5.48 7.84 -6.80
CA LEU A 171 -5.96 6.59 -7.34
C LEU A 171 -7.45 6.39 -7.10
N ALA A 172 -8.12 5.76 -8.07
CA ALA A 172 -9.49 5.29 -7.95
C ALA A 172 -9.60 3.82 -8.36
N VAL A 173 -10.44 3.07 -7.66
CA VAL A 173 -10.89 1.74 -8.05
C VAL A 173 -12.35 1.85 -8.47
N VAL A 174 -12.65 1.45 -9.70
CA VAL A 174 -13.96 1.57 -10.34
C VAL A 174 -14.44 0.19 -10.75
N GLY A 175 -15.74 -0.08 -10.65
CA GLY A 175 -16.28 -1.38 -11.07
C GLY A 175 -17.79 -1.37 -11.31
N GLN A 176 -18.33 -2.57 -11.58
CA GLN A 176 -19.76 -2.79 -11.81
C GLN A 176 -20.52 -3.00 -10.50
N GLY A 177 -21.68 -2.36 -10.34
CA GLY A 177 -22.61 -2.63 -9.23
C GLY A 177 -22.52 -1.70 -8.01
N ARG A 178 -23.44 -1.90 -7.05
CA ARG A 178 -23.59 -1.09 -5.83
C ARG A 178 -22.54 -1.49 -4.79
N PHE A 179 -21.84 -0.51 -4.24
CA PHE A 179 -21.02 -0.66 -3.02
C PHE A 179 -21.82 -1.37 -1.91
N VAL A 180 -21.31 -2.49 -1.40
CA VAL A 180 -21.87 -3.21 -0.23
C VAL A 180 -21.23 -2.59 1.01
N PRO A 181 -21.97 -1.81 1.82
CA PRO A 181 -21.39 -1.12 2.96
C PRO A 181 -20.83 -2.08 4.00
N LYS A 182 -19.89 -1.59 4.80
CA LYS A 182 -19.22 -2.32 5.90
C LYS A 182 -20.19 -3.05 6.85
N ALA A 183 -21.42 -2.59 7.01
CA ALA A 183 -22.44 -3.27 7.82
C ALA A 183 -22.92 -4.61 7.21
N GLU A 184 -23.06 -4.69 5.88
CA GLU A 184 -23.40 -5.93 5.18
C GLU A 184 -22.19 -6.88 5.11
N LEU A 185 -20.97 -6.35 4.94
CA LEU A 185 -19.73 -7.14 5.00
C LEU A 185 -19.39 -7.61 6.43
N ALA A 186 -19.71 -6.84 7.47
CA ALA A 186 -19.51 -7.22 8.87
C ALA A 186 -20.39 -8.41 9.28
N ALA A 187 -21.59 -8.53 8.71
CA ALA A 187 -22.45 -9.69 8.91
C ALA A 187 -21.87 -10.98 8.29
N LEU A 188 -21.08 -10.87 7.22
CA LEU A 188 -20.35 -11.98 6.59
C LEU A 188 -18.99 -12.26 7.26
N ALA A 189 -18.35 -11.25 7.85
CA ALA A 189 -17.04 -11.33 8.49
C ALA A 189 -17.07 -11.72 9.98
N ALA A 190 -18.25 -11.73 10.62
CA ALA A 190 -18.42 -12.20 11.99
C ALA A 190 -17.98 -13.66 12.21
N ASP A 191 -17.80 -14.43 11.13
CA ASP A 191 -17.28 -15.81 11.14
C ASP A 191 -15.75 -15.93 10.89
N GLY A 192 -15.01 -14.81 10.78
CA GLY A 192 -13.56 -14.80 10.50
C GLY A 192 -12.69 -14.40 11.71
N PRO A 193 -11.46 -14.94 11.83
CA PRO A 193 -10.61 -14.68 13.00
C PRO A 193 -10.10 -13.23 13.02
N HIS A 194 -10.46 -12.50 14.07
CA HIS A 194 -9.91 -11.19 14.40
C HIS A 194 -8.52 -11.36 15.03
N ILE A 195 -7.49 -10.69 14.51
CA ILE A 195 -6.21 -10.58 15.22
C ILE A 195 -6.33 -9.44 16.23
N ASP A 196 -6.19 -9.77 17.51
CA ASP A 196 -6.12 -8.81 18.61
C ASP A 196 -4.68 -8.25 18.68
N ALA A 197 -4.54 -6.99 18.31
CA ALA A 197 -3.25 -6.29 18.30
C ALA A 197 -2.61 -6.19 19.71
N GLY A 198 -3.42 -6.15 20.78
CA GLY A 198 -2.94 -6.16 22.15
C GLY A 198 -2.37 -7.52 22.55
N ALA A 199 -3.04 -8.60 22.16
CA ALA A 199 -2.56 -9.96 22.38
C ALA A 199 -1.27 -10.24 21.58
N PHE A 200 -1.21 -9.82 20.32
CA PHE A 200 -0.01 -9.94 19.49
C PHE A 200 1.18 -9.19 20.10
N ARG A 201 0.96 -7.98 20.63
CA ARG A 201 2.01 -7.19 21.30
C ARG A 201 2.54 -7.88 22.55
N ALA A 202 1.65 -8.41 23.38
CA ALA A 202 2.02 -9.12 24.61
C ALA A 202 2.77 -10.44 24.35
N ASP A 203 2.52 -11.12 23.23
CA ASP A 203 3.28 -12.29 22.80
C ASP A 203 4.67 -11.90 22.28
N LEU A 204 4.76 -10.81 21.51
CA LEU A 204 6.03 -10.31 20.98
C LEU A 204 6.98 -9.83 22.10
N ASP A 205 6.46 -9.08 23.07
CA ASP A 205 7.27 -8.59 24.20
C ASP A 205 7.78 -9.76 25.06
N ARG A 206 6.96 -10.79 25.29
CA ARG A 206 7.40 -12.03 25.97
C ARG A 206 8.52 -12.77 25.22
N LEU A 207 8.47 -12.81 23.90
CA LEU A 207 9.50 -13.48 23.08
C LEU A 207 10.84 -12.73 23.09
N ILE A 208 10.79 -11.39 23.22
CA ILE A 208 11.98 -10.54 23.30
C ILE A 208 12.63 -10.67 24.69
N ASP A 209 11.84 -10.62 25.77
CA ASP A 209 12.34 -10.70 27.14
C ASP A 209 12.93 -12.07 27.52
N GLN A 210 12.56 -13.14 26.80
CA GLN A 210 13.11 -14.49 27.03
C GLN A 210 14.46 -14.75 26.33
N ARG A 211 14.96 -13.79 25.53
CA ARG A 211 16.20 -13.93 24.75
C ARG A 211 17.30 -12.94 25.15
N LEU A 212 17.06 -12.08 26.15
CA LEU A 212 18.04 -11.23 26.83
C LEU A 212 18.41 -11.85 28.18
#